data_AF-A0A4D6KGY3-F1
#
_entry.id   AF-A0A4D6KGY3-F1
#
_cell.length_a   1.000
_cell.length_b   1.000
_cell.length_c   1.000
_cell.angle_alpha   90.00
_cell.angle_beta   90.00
_cell.angle_gamma   90.00
#
_symmetry.space_group_name_H-M   'P 1'
#
loop_
_entity.id
_entity.type
_entity.pdbx_description
1 polymer ?
#
loop_
_entity_poly.entity_id
_entity_poly.type
_entity_poly.pdbx_seq_one_letter_code
_entity_poly.pdbx_strand_id
1 'polypeptide(L)'
;MDSDFSSTVDTSRPFTSVKEAVAIFGERLLLGEFHSPKPFSSGTPVKGPSPSPSPSPPPTKTPQDSGDLVDVIKKLEAELEKTKVELKLLKERGSETEVALATLNAQLHKNMSKLAQAEAAAAGKAAAAAATPTKTCLLYTSRCV
;
A
#
# COMPACT_ATOMS: atom_id res chain seq x y z
N MET A 1 -40.59 -9.16 -16.93
CA MET A 1 -39.34 -9.19 -17.70
C MET A 1 -38.49 -8.10 -17.10
N ASP A 2 -37.86 -8.44 -15.98
CA ASP A 2 -37.06 -7.55 -15.17
C ASP A 2 -35.68 -7.45 -15.85
N SER A 3 -35.40 -6.31 -16.46
CA SER A 3 -34.12 -6.06 -17.13
C SER A 3 -33.14 -5.50 -16.10
N ASP A 4 -32.26 -6.37 -15.61
CA ASP A 4 -31.14 -6.00 -14.74
C ASP A 4 -30.11 -5.16 -15.53
N PHE A 5 -30.21 -3.83 -15.45
CA PHE A 5 -29.20 -2.91 -15.97
C PHE A 5 -28.08 -2.70 -14.93
N SER A 6 -27.29 -3.73 -14.67
CA SER A 6 -26.06 -3.56 -13.88
C SER A 6 -24.94 -3.03 -14.79
N SER A 7 -24.62 -1.74 -14.69
CA SER A 7 -23.38 -1.21 -15.27
C SER A 7 -22.21 -1.68 -14.41
N THR A 8 -21.70 -2.87 -14.71
CA THR A 8 -20.53 -3.43 -13.99
C THR A 8 -19.27 -2.70 -14.44
N VAL A 9 -18.83 -1.76 -13.60
CA VAL A 9 -17.51 -1.13 -13.75
C VAL A 9 -16.52 -2.02 -13.01
N ASP A 10 -15.53 -2.55 -13.73
CA ASP A 10 -14.43 -3.30 -13.12
C ASP A 10 -13.58 -2.33 -12.28
N THR A 11 -13.75 -2.40 -10.96
CA THR A 11 -12.98 -1.65 -9.96
C THR A 11 -11.91 -2.50 -9.29
N SER A 12 -11.75 -3.77 -9.72
CA SER A 12 -10.86 -4.72 -9.07
C SER A 12 -9.38 -4.36 -9.22
N ARG A 13 -9.03 -3.50 -10.19
CA ARG A 13 -7.65 -3.08 -10.45
C ARG A 13 -7.56 -1.58 -10.71
N PRO A 14 -6.87 -0.81 -9.84
CA PRO A 14 -6.49 0.57 -10.14
C PRO A 14 -5.51 0.61 -11.31
N PHE A 15 -5.60 1.62 -12.17
CA PHE A 15 -4.59 1.84 -13.22
C PHE A 15 -3.24 2.16 -12.59
N THR A 16 -2.23 1.40 -12.97
CA THR A 16 -0.85 1.60 -12.49
C THR A 16 -0.12 2.67 -13.29
N SER A 17 -0.70 3.11 -14.41
CA SER A 17 -0.16 4.16 -15.28
C SER A 17 -1.24 4.84 -16.13
N VAL A 18 -0.99 6.10 -16.49
CA VAL A 18 -1.82 6.84 -17.47
C VAL A 18 -1.86 6.15 -18.83
N LYS A 19 -0.75 5.54 -19.25
CA LYS A 19 -0.66 4.81 -20.53
C LYS A 19 -1.64 3.62 -20.57
N GLU A 20 -1.82 2.96 -19.43
CA GLU A 20 -2.73 1.83 -19.26
C GLU A 20 -4.20 2.29 -19.37
N ALA A 21 -4.55 3.37 -18.68
CA ALA A 21 -5.88 3.96 -18.77
C ALA A 21 -6.22 4.38 -20.21
N VAL A 22 -5.27 5.01 -20.91
CA VAL A 22 -5.46 5.44 -22.31
C VAL A 22 -5.61 4.26 -23.26
N ALA A 23 -4.90 3.15 -23.07
CA ALA A 23 -5.10 1.95 -23.88
C ALA A 23 -6.53 1.38 -23.69
N ILE A 24 -6.95 1.29 -22.43
CA ILE A 24 -8.22 0.67 -22.05
C ILE A 24 -9.44 1.51 -22.43
N PHE A 25 -9.37 2.84 -22.32
CA PHE A 25 -10.44 3.74 -22.75
C PHE A 25 -10.35 4.10 -24.24
N GLY A 26 -9.15 4.18 -24.80
CA GLY A 26 -8.94 4.46 -26.22
C GLY A 26 -9.46 3.36 -27.13
N GLU A 27 -9.31 2.09 -26.73
CA GLU A 27 -9.85 0.95 -27.47
C GLU A 27 -11.38 0.89 -27.39
N ARG A 28 -11.97 1.19 -26.21
CA ARG A 28 -13.43 1.23 -26.01
C ARG A 28 -14.14 2.37 -26.75
N LEU A 29 -13.48 3.51 -26.97
CA LEU A 29 -14.02 4.61 -27.78
C LEU A 29 -14.01 4.31 -29.28
N LEU A 30 -13.01 3.55 -29.77
CA LEU A 30 -12.91 3.18 -31.18
C LEU A 30 -13.86 2.03 -31.57
N LEU A 31 -14.20 1.15 -30.63
CA LEU A 31 -15.08 0.00 -30.87
C LEU A 31 -16.58 0.35 -30.85
N GLY A 32 -16.96 1.59 -30.51
CA GLY A 32 -18.35 2.07 -30.63
C GLY A 32 -19.38 1.32 -29.78
N GLU A 33 -18.97 0.54 -28.78
CA GLU A 33 -19.85 -0.28 -27.94
C GLU A 33 -20.52 0.47 -26.77
N PHE A 34 -20.59 1.80 -26.86
CA PHE A 34 -21.59 2.54 -26.09
C PHE A 34 -22.88 2.48 -26.89
N HIS A 35 -23.76 1.55 -26.53
CA HIS A 35 -25.17 1.61 -26.92
C HIS A 35 -25.75 2.96 -26.44
N SER A 36 -25.67 3.96 -27.31
CA SER A 36 -26.46 5.17 -27.24
C SER A 36 -27.88 4.79 -27.63
N PRO A 37 -28.90 4.94 -26.75
CA PRO A 37 -30.27 4.86 -27.21
C PRO A 37 -30.51 6.07 -28.12
N LYS A 38 -30.45 5.80 -29.42
CA LYS A 38 -30.71 6.76 -30.49
C LYS A 38 -32.14 7.33 -30.34
N PRO A 39 -32.34 8.65 -30.54
CA PRO A 39 -33.62 9.31 -30.33
C PRO A 39 -34.58 8.97 -31.48
N PHE A 40 -35.75 8.40 -31.16
CA PHE A 40 -36.89 8.31 -32.08
C PHE A 40 -37.74 9.57 -31.85
N SER A 41 -37.69 10.57 -32.72
CA SER A 41 -38.42 10.71 -33.99
C SER A 41 -39.92 11.01 -33.82
N SER A 42 -40.31 12.28 -34.03
CA SER A 42 -41.42 12.69 -34.91
C SER A 42 -41.64 14.21 -34.78
N GLY A 43 -41.88 14.87 -35.92
CA GLY A 43 -41.64 16.31 -36.09
C GLY A 43 -42.82 17.23 -35.81
N THR A 44 -42.53 18.54 -35.88
CA THR A 44 -43.35 19.60 -36.51
C THR A 44 -42.64 20.97 -36.35
N PRO A 45 -42.50 21.79 -37.41
CA PRO A 45 -41.95 23.13 -37.33
C PRO A 45 -43.08 24.17 -37.41
N VAL A 46 -43.24 25.07 -36.43
CA VAL A 46 -44.03 26.31 -36.65
C VAL A 46 -43.58 27.44 -35.71
N LYS A 47 -43.18 28.54 -36.36
CA LYS A 47 -42.93 29.87 -35.79
C LYS A 47 -44.27 30.54 -35.43
N GLY A 48 -44.28 31.30 -34.35
CA GLY A 48 -45.22 32.40 -34.11
C GLY A 48 -44.72 33.30 -32.98
N PRO A 49 -44.52 34.61 -33.19
CA PRO A 49 -44.24 35.55 -32.10
C PRO A 49 -45.56 36.09 -31.55
N SER A 50 -45.82 35.91 -30.25
CA SER A 50 -46.90 36.61 -29.54
C SER A 50 -46.36 37.17 -28.21
N PRO A 51 -46.71 38.42 -27.84
CA PRO A 51 -46.06 39.16 -26.77
C PRO A 51 -46.74 39.02 -25.39
N SER A 52 -45.93 39.26 -24.33
CA SER A 52 -46.28 39.61 -22.93
C SER A 52 -46.57 38.45 -21.95
N PRO A 53 -46.39 38.59 -20.60
CA PRO A 53 -45.62 39.55 -19.78
C PRO A 53 -44.53 38.86 -18.92
N SER A 54 -43.62 39.65 -18.32
CA SER A 54 -42.56 39.18 -17.41
C SER A 54 -43.06 38.30 -16.24
N PRO A 55 -42.40 37.16 -15.94
CA PRO A 55 -42.36 36.59 -14.61
C PRO A 55 -41.15 37.18 -13.85
N SER A 56 -41.43 37.71 -12.67
CA SER A 56 -40.46 38.19 -11.68
C SER A 56 -39.24 37.26 -11.53
N PRO A 57 -38.03 37.79 -11.25
CA PRO A 57 -36.91 36.95 -10.85
C PRO A 57 -37.31 36.17 -9.58
N PRO A 58 -36.94 34.88 -9.47
CA PRO A 58 -37.18 34.15 -8.23
C PRO A 58 -36.47 34.88 -7.08
N PRO A 59 -37.02 34.89 -5.86
CA PRO A 59 -36.27 35.36 -4.70
C PRO A 59 -35.01 34.52 -4.63
N THR A 60 -33.86 35.16 -4.85
CA THR A 60 -32.55 34.60 -4.57
C THR A 60 -32.57 34.15 -3.12
N LYS A 61 -32.70 32.84 -2.91
CA LYS A 61 -32.53 32.24 -1.59
C LYS A 61 -31.16 32.68 -1.10
N THR A 62 -31.18 33.45 -0.03
CA THR A 62 -30.00 33.93 0.68
C THR A 62 -29.11 32.73 1.06
N PRO A 63 -27.79 32.92 1.17
CA PRO A 63 -26.87 31.84 1.48
C PRO A 63 -27.17 31.26 2.87
N GLN A 64 -27.79 30.08 2.93
CA GLN A 64 -27.99 29.31 4.16
C GLN A 64 -26.93 28.22 4.31
N ASP A 65 -25.68 28.52 3.95
CA ASP A 65 -24.58 27.54 3.94
C ASP A 65 -23.46 27.90 4.93
N SER A 66 -23.55 29.06 5.57
CA SER A 66 -22.54 29.54 6.52
C SER A 66 -22.51 28.72 7.83
N GLY A 67 -23.63 28.13 8.24
CA GLY A 67 -23.68 27.25 9.41
C GLY A 67 -23.01 25.89 9.16
N ASP A 68 -23.27 25.29 8.00
CA ASP A 68 -22.71 23.98 7.62
C ASP A 68 -21.18 24.07 7.45
N LEU A 69 -20.67 25.15 6.85
CA LEU A 69 -19.25 25.38 6.72
C LEU A 69 -18.55 25.55 8.09
N VAL A 70 -19.17 26.23 9.05
CA VAL A 70 -18.62 26.40 10.40
C VAL A 70 -18.56 25.05 11.14
N ASP A 71 -19.54 24.19 10.95
CA ASP A 71 -19.54 22.86 11.56
C ASP A 71 -18.54 21.91 10.90
N VAL A 72 -18.34 22.03 9.58
CA VAL A 72 -17.23 21.36 8.87
C VAL A 72 -15.87 21.83 9.39
N ILE A 73 -15.69 23.15 9.60
CA ILE A 73 -14.43 23.69 10.15
C ILE A 73 -14.16 23.13 11.54
N LYS A 74 -15.14 23.16 12.46
CA LYS A 74 -14.99 22.58 13.80
C LYS A 74 -14.66 21.08 13.76
N LYS A 75 -15.29 20.34 12.84
CA LYS A 75 -15.01 18.92 12.64
C LYS A 75 -13.57 18.69 12.17
N LEU A 76 -13.09 19.48 11.22
CA LEU A 76 -11.72 19.41 10.74
C LEU A 76 -10.71 19.78 11.83
N GLU A 77 -10.99 20.79 12.65
CA GLU A 77 -10.15 21.14 13.81
C GLU A 77 -10.04 19.98 14.82
N ALA A 78 -11.15 19.31 15.11
CA ALA A 78 -11.17 18.14 15.99
C ALA A 78 -10.40 16.95 15.39
N GLU A 79 -10.55 16.69 14.09
CA GLU A 79 -9.82 15.64 13.38
C GLU A 79 -8.31 15.94 13.32
N LEU A 80 -7.92 17.21 13.19
CA LEU A 80 -6.52 17.64 13.25
C LEU A 80 -5.92 17.30 14.62
N GLU A 81 -6.56 17.74 15.71
CA GLU A 81 -6.04 17.48 17.05
C GLU A 81 -6.01 15.97 17.37
N LYS A 82 -7.01 15.20 16.92
CA LYS A 82 -6.97 13.73 17.01
C LYS A 82 -5.75 13.16 16.28
N THR A 83 -5.52 13.56 15.03
CA THR A 83 -4.41 13.06 14.21
C THR A 83 -3.06 13.45 14.80
N LYS A 84 -2.96 14.64 15.38
CA LYS A 84 -1.73 15.13 16.03
C LYS A 84 -1.38 14.31 17.27
N VAL A 85 -2.38 13.89 18.05
CA VAL A 85 -2.17 12.98 19.18
C VAL A 85 -1.76 11.59 18.68
N GLU A 86 -2.45 11.05 17.67
CA GLU A 86 -2.12 9.76 17.08
C GLU A 86 -0.69 9.72 16.52
N LEU A 87 -0.27 10.79 15.83
CA LEU A 87 1.09 10.91 15.30
C LEU A 87 2.13 10.88 16.43
N LYS A 88 1.88 11.58 17.55
CA LYS A 88 2.80 11.54 18.71
C LYS A 88 2.95 10.12 19.25
N LEU A 89 1.85 9.40 19.42
CA LEU A 89 1.86 8.01 19.89
C LEU A 89 2.60 7.08 18.91
N LEU A 90 2.35 7.22 17.61
CA LEU A 90 3.04 6.44 16.58
C LEU A 90 4.54 6.73 16.55
N LYS A 91 4.94 7.98 16.76
CA LYS A 91 6.35 8.37 16.86
C LYS A 91 7.03 7.72 18.08
N GLU A 92 6.36 7.72 19.22
CA GLU A 92 6.85 7.06 20.45
C GLU A 92 7.01 5.55 20.23
N ARG A 93 5.98 4.88 19.70
CA ARG A 93 6.02 3.46 19.33
C ARG A 93 7.11 3.14 18.30
N GLY A 94 7.31 4.03 17.34
CA GLY A 94 8.40 3.95 16.37
C GLY A 94 9.77 3.97 17.05
N SER A 95 9.99 4.92 17.97
CA SER A 95 11.25 5.02 18.72
C SER A 95 11.51 3.83 19.64
N GLU A 96 10.47 3.28 20.29
CA GLU A 96 10.58 2.06 21.10
C GLU A 96 11.00 0.86 20.24
N THR A 97 10.40 0.72 19.06
CA THR A 97 10.72 -0.36 18.13
C THR A 97 12.15 -0.24 17.59
N GLU A 98 12.60 0.98 17.30
CA GLU A 98 13.99 1.25 16.88
C GLU A 98 14.99 0.82 17.96
N VAL A 99 14.73 1.16 19.22
CA VAL A 99 15.57 0.74 20.36
C VAL A 99 15.57 -0.78 20.53
N ALA A 100 14.41 -1.43 20.40
CA ALA A 100 14.31 -2.89 20.47
C ALA A 100 15.10 -3.57 19.34
N LEU A 101 15.03 -3.03 18.12
CA LEU A 101 15.79 -3.52 16.97
C LEU A 101 17.30 -3.35 17.17
N ALA A 102 17.76 -2.19 17.65
CA ALA A 102 19.17 -1.96 17.94
C ALA A 102 19.68 -2.93 19.02
N THR A 103 18.87 -3.19 20.05
CA THR A 103 19.19 -4.13 21.13
C THR A 103 19.31 -5.55 20.61
N LEU A 104 18.34 -6.01 19.80
CA LEU A 104 18.38 -7.33 19.19
C LEU A 104 19.60 -7.48 18.26
N ASN A 105 19.89 -6.46 17.47
CA ASN A 105 21.03 -6.44 16.57
C ASN A 105 22.37 -6.54 17.35
N ALA A 106 22.51 -5.80 18.44
CA ALA A 106 23.66 -5.92 19.33
C ALA A 106 23.79 -7.33 19.95
N GLN A 107 22.68 -7.95 20.36
CA GLN A 107 22.67 -9.32 20.87
C GLN A 107 23.05 -10.35 19.80
N LEU A 108 22.58 -10.17 18.57
CA LEU A 108 22.95 -11.01 17.43
C LEU A 108 24.46 -10.95 17.20
N HIS A 109 25.04 -9.76 17.07
CA HIS A 109 26.49 -9.61 16.91
C HIS A 109 27.29 -10.23 18.08
N LYS A 110 26.81 -10.07 19.31
CA LYS A 110 27.40 -10.72 20.49
C LYS A 110 27.33 -12.24 20.41
N ASN A 111 26.21 -12.81 19.97
CA ASN A 111 26.04 -14.25 19.83
C ASN A 111 26.92 -14.81 18.70
N MET A 112 26.95 -14.12 17.55
CA MET A 112 27.81 -14.48 16.42
C MET A 112 29.29 -14.49 16.82
N SER A 113 29.75 -13.51 17.60
CA SER A 113 31.12 -13.49 18.10
C SER A 113 31.42 -14.69 19.03
N LYS A 114 30.49 -15.03 19.94
CA LYS A 114 30.63 -16.19 20.81
C LYS A 114 30.66 -17.51 20.02
N LEU A 115 29.82 -17.63 18.99
CA LEU A 115 29.79 -18.80 18.12
C LEU A 115 31.14 -18.99 17.42
N ALA A 116 31.69 -17.91 16.84
CA ALA A 116 33.01 -17.94 16.21
C ALA A 116 34.13 -18.34 17.19
N GLN A 117 34.11 -17.82 18.42
CA GLN A 117 35.06 -18.21 19.46
C GLN A 117 34.94 -19.69 19.84
N ALA A 118 33.71 -20.20 19.98
CA ALA A 118 33.48 -21.60 20.29
C ALA A 118 33.93 -22.52 19.15
N GLU A 119 33.68 -22.13 17.90
CA GLU A 119 34.09 -22.87 16.71
C GLU A 119 35.62 -22.91 16.57
N ALA A 120 36.30 -21.78 16.78
CA ALA A 120 37.76 -21.72 16.81
C ALA A 120 38.35 -22.58 17.94
N ALA A 121 37.75 -22.57 19.13
CA ALA A 121 38.19 -23.41 20.25
C ALA A 121 37.97 -24.90 19.99
N ALA A 122 36.86 -25.28 19.35
CA ALA A 122 36.58 -26.66 18.97
C ALA A 122 37.55 -27.14 17.88
N ALA A 123 37.81 -26.33 16.86
CA ALA A 123 38.79 -26.61 15.82
C ALA A 123 40.21 -26.76 16.40
N GLY A 124 40.60 -25.88 17.33
CA GLY A 124 41.89 -25.98 18.03
C GLY A 124 42.02 -27.28 18.85
N LYS A 125 40.97 -27.67 19.57
CA LYS A 125 40.94 -28.95 20.30
C LYS A 125 41.02 -30.16 19.36
N ALA A 126 40.29 -30.13 18.24
CA ALA A 126 40.31 -31.20 17.24
C ALA A 126 41.70 -31.34 16.60
N ALA A 127 42.34 -30.22 16.25
CA ALA A 127 43.70 -30.20 15.73
C ALA A 127 44.72 -30.71 16.76
N ALA A 128 44.60 -30.34 18.03
CA ALA A 128 45.46 -30.83 19.11
C ALA A 128 45.31 -32.34 19.33
N ALA A 129 44.08 -32.87 19.29
CA ALA A 129 43.83 -34.31 19.37
C ALA A 129 44.45 -35.07 18.20
N ALA A 130 44.33 -34.53 16.97
CA ALA A 130 44.96 -35.11 15.78
C ALA A 130 46.49 -35.03 15.78
N ALA A 131 47.08 -34.03 16.45
CA ALA A 131 48.52 -33.83 16.54
C ALA A 131 49.20 -34.65 17.65
N THR A 132 48.45 -35.29 18.56
CA THR A 132 49.07 -36.21 19.53
C THR A 132 49.63 -37.43 18.80
N PRO A 133 50.96 -37.67 18.82
CA PRO A 133 51.52 -38.86 18.21
C PRO A 133 51.04 -40.06 19.03
N THR A 134 50.17 -40.87 18.44
CA THR A 134 49.84 -42.19 18.95
C THR A 134 51.15 -42.97 18.99
N LYS A 135 51.74 -43.11 20.18
CA LYS A 135 52.80 -44.10 20.44
C LYS A 135 52.16 -45.49 20.34
N THR A 136 51.76 -45.88 19.13
CA THR A 136 51.23 -47.21 18.86
C THR A 136 52.14 -47.86 17.84
N CYS A 137 53.03 -48.68 18.38
CA CYS A 137 53.67 -49.83 17.74
C CYS A 137 54.51 -49.56 16.47
N LEU A 138 55.74 -49.07 16.66
CA LEU A 138 56.87 -49.46 15.79
C LEU A 138 57.66 -50.61 16.46
N LEU A 139 56.97 -51.67 16.87
CA LEU A 139 57.61 -52.93 17.27
C LEU A 139 57.30 -54.01 16.23
N TYR A 140 57.68 -53.77 14.98
CA TYR A 140 57.84 -54.83 14.01
C TYR A 140 58.83 -54.40 12.93
N THR A 141 60.12 -54.37 13.27
CA THR A 141 61.16 -54.50 12.25
C THR A 141 61.86 -55.83 12.46
N SER A 142 61.62 -56.69 11.48
CA SER A 142 62.09 -58.05 11.26
C SER A 142 63.45 -58.41 11.88
N ARG A 143 63.43 -59.50 12.64
CA ARG A 143 64.60 -60.38 12.81
C ARG A 143 64.40 -61.61 11.92
N CYS A 144 64.82 -61.48 10.66
CA CYS A 144 65.15 -62.56 9.71
C CYS A 144 66.23 -61.90 8.83
N VAL A 145 67.48 -62.35 8.77
CA VAL A 145 68.04 -63.69 8.58
C VAL A 145 69.33 -63.81 9.40
#